data_AF-A0A9D0ZWP2-F1
#
_entry.id   AF-A0A9D0ZWP2-F1
#
_cell.length_a   1.000
_cell.length_b   1.000
_cell.length_c   1.000
_cell.angle_alpha   90.00
_cell.angle_beta   90.00
_cell.angle_gamma   90.00
#
_symmetry.space_group_name_H-M   'P 1'
#
loop_
_entity.id
_entity.type
_entity.pdbx_description
1 polymer ?
#
loop_
_entity_poly.entity_id
_entity_poly.type
_entity_poly.pdbx_seq_one_letter_code
_entity_poly.pdbx_strand_id
1 'polypeptide(L)'
;MKENRCNIYREQEIDARLGIVIGSITDSRDLINHALKKKGGRMNMCNALEELKREGMREGISEGMLQGKIIGRYEDGMSPEEIARKMGLTVQQIEEVLAKNKCSAQCEIATGSHQED
;
A
#
# COMPACT_ATOMS: atom_id res chain seq x y z
N MET A 1 -32.24 -23.29 5.01
CA MET A 1 -31.65 -22.34 5.98
C MET A 1 -30.18 -22.16 5.63
N LYS A 2 -29.76 -21.00 5.10
CA LYS A 2 -28.34 -20.70 4.89
C LYS A 2 -27.79 -20.21 6.22
N GLU A 3 -27.31 -21.14 7.03
CA GLU A 3 -26.70 -20.83 8.31
C GLU A 3 -25.45 -19.98 8.06
N ASN A 4 -25.48 -18.76 8.59
CA ASN A 4 -24.41 -17.76 8.51
C ASN A 4 -23.18 -18.25 9.29
N ARG A 5 -22.41 -19.18 8.71
CA ARG A 5 -21.13 -19.66 9.29
C ARG A 5 -20.12 -18.53 9.51
N CYS A 6 -20.33 -17.37 8.90
CA CYS A 6 -19.50 -16.17 9.07
C CYS A 6 -19.65 -15.53 10.47
N ASN A 7 -20.77 -15.76 11.18
CA ASN A 7 -21.01 -15.07 12.45
C ASN A 7 -20.31 -15.73 13.65
N ILE A 8 -19.98 -17.02 13.57
CA ILE A 8 -19.35 -17.75 14.70
C ILE A 8 -17.96 -17.19 15.03
N TYR A 9 -17.17 -16.85 14.01
CA TYR A 9 -15.80 -16.36 14.19
C TYR A 9 -15.72 -14.85 14.40
N ARG A 10 -16.80 -14.11 14.09
CA ARG A 10 -16.80 -12.63 14.14
C ARG A 10 -16.80 -12.10 15.57
N GLU A 11 -17.57 -12.73 16.45
CA GLU A 11 -17.66 -12.35 17.86
C GLU A 11 -16.67 -13.13 18.73
N GLN A 12 -16.03 -14.16 18.18
CA GLN A 12 -15.06 -14.97 18.91
C GLN A 12 -13.80 -14.17 19.21
N GLU A 13 -13.54 -13.96 20.49
CA GLU A 13 -12.28 -13.39 20.92
C GLU A 13 -11.20 -14.46 21.04
N ILE A 14 -9.94 -14.10 20.81
CA ILE A 14 -8.76 -14.94 21.00
C ILE A 14 -7.86 -14.37 22.09
N ASP A 15 -6.95 -15.18 22.63
CA ASP A 15 -5.94 -14.69 23.57
C ASP A 15 -5.03 -13.66 22.88
N ALA A 16 -4.81 -12.51 23.52
CA ALA A 16 -3.95 -11.47 22.95
C ALA A 16 -2.51 -11.93 22.70
N ARG A 17 -1.98 -12.88 23.49
CA ARG A 17 -0.64 -13.45 23.24
C ARG A 17 -0.61 -14.23 21.92
N LEU A 18 -1.68 -14.95 21.60
CA LEU A 18 -1.82 -15.60 20.30
C LEU A 18 -1.86 -14.53 19.19
N GLY A 19 -2.56 -13.42 19.42
CA GLY A 19 -2.55 -12.26 18.53
C GLY A 19 -1.15 -11.67 18.28
N ILE A 20 -0.31 -11.57 19.31
CA ILE A 20 1.10 -11.13 19.17
C ILE A 20 1.88 -12.11 18.30
N VAL A 21 1.72 -13.42 18.51
CA VAL A 21 2.41 -14.46 17.71
C VAL A 21 1.98 -14.35 16.25
N ILE A 22 0.68 -14.24 15.97
CA ILE A 22 0.17 -14.07 14.60
C ILE A 22 0.75 -12.81 13.97
N GLY A 23 0.68 -11.66 14.67
CA GLY A 23 1.23 -10.41 14.17
C GLY A 23 2.75 -10.47 13.93
N SER A 24 3.49 -11.24 14.73
CA SER A 24 4.93 -11.43 14.54
C SER A 24 5.23 -12.31 13.32
N ILE A 25 4.47 -13.39 13.12
CA ILE A 25 4.63 -14.29 11.96
C ILE A 25 4.29 -13.56 10.65
N THR A 26 3.27 -12.71 10.66
CA THR A 26 2.86 -11.93 9.48
C THR A 26 3.59 -10.60 9.34
N ASP A 27 4.53 -10.30 10.24
CA ASP A 27 5.21 -9.00 10.36
C ASP A 27 4.23 -7.79 10.38
N SER A 28 3.03 -8.00 10.93
CA SER A 28 1.99 -6.98 11.03
C SER A 28 2.08 -6.27 12.38
N ARG A 29 2.74 -5.11 12.38
CA ARG A 29 2.84 -4.23 13.55
C ARG A 29 1.48 -3.80 14.09
N ASP A 30 0.48 -3.61 13.22
CA ASP A 30 -0.86 -3.24 13.65
C ASP A 30 -1.53 -4.35 14.45
N LEU A 31 -1.39 -5.61 14.02
CA LEU A 31 -1.90 -6.76 14.79
C LEU A 31 -1.18 -6.90 16.13
N ILE A 32 0.15 -6.72 16.15
CA ILE A 32 0.95 -6.71 17.39
C ILE A 32 0.45 -5.60 18.33
N ASN A 33 0.32 -4.38 17.83
CA ASN A 33 -0.14 -3.22 18.61
C ASN A 33 -1.57 -3.41 19.12
N HIS A 34 -2.47 -3.92 18.28
CA HIS A 34 -3.85 -4.19 18.68
C HIS A 34 -3.90 -5.24 19.81
N ALA A 35 -3.07 -6.28 19.73
CA ALA A 35 -2.94 -7.27 20.79
C ALA A 35 -2.35 -6.69 22.09
N LEU A 36 -1.29 -5.87 22.01
CA LEU A 36 -0.64 -5.24 23.16
C LEU A 36 -1.56 -4.27 23.91
N LYS A 37 -2.44 -3.54 23.21
CA LYS A 37 -3.45 -2.66 23.82
C LYS A 37 -4.36 -3.39 24.81
N LYS A 38 -4.54 -4.71 24.66
CA LYS A 38 -5.39 -5.55 25.52
C LYS A 38 -4.68 -6.08 26.77
N LYS A 39 -3.40 -5.71 27.01
CA LYS A 39 -2.61 -6.05 28.22
C LYS A 39 -2.72 -7.52 28.68
N GLY A 40 -2.74 -8.46 27.73
CA GLY A 40 -2.83 -9.90 28.03
C GLY A 40 -4.25 -10.44 28.24
N GLY A 41 -5.28 -9.66 27.93
CA GLY A 41 -6.67 -10.12 27.87
C GLY A 41 -7.03 -10.80 26.54
N ARG A 42 -8.30 -10.74 26.17
CA ARG A 42 -8.81 -11.26 24.90
C ARG A 42 -8.88 -10.14 23.85
N MET A 43 -8.72 -10.49 22.58
CA MET A 43 -8.86 -9.58 21.45
C MET A 43 -9.84 -10.12 20.40
N ASN A 44 -10.59 -9.24 19.75
CA ASN A 44 -11.42 -9.60 18.61
C ASN A 44 -10.61 -9.48 17.32
N MET A 45 -10.31 -10.62 16.70
CA MET A 45 -9.46 -10.66 15.50
C MET A 45 -10.12 -10.04 14.28
N CYS A 46 -11.44 -10.21 14.11
CA CYS A 46 -12.16 -9.62 12.99
C CYS A 46 -12.09 -8.08 13.03
N ASN A 47 -12.29 -7.49 14.19
CA ASN A 47 -12.14 -6.04 14.36
C ASN A 47 -10.70 -5.59 14.09
N ALA A 48 -9.70 -6.32 14.58
CA ALA A 48 -8.29 -6.03 14.31
C ALA A 48 -7.97 -6.08 12.81
N LEU A 49 -8.52 -7.06 12.08
CA LEU A 49 -8.36 -7.17 10.62
C LEU A 49 -9.15 -6.11 9.84
N GLU A 50 -10.34 -5.74 10.29
CA GLU A 50 -11.11 -4.63 9.70
C GLU A 50 -10.36 -3.29 9.86
N GLU A 51 -9.74 -3.06 11.03
CA GLU A 51 -8.87 -1.91 11.28
C GLU A 51 -7.63 -1.95 10.38
N LEU A 52 -6.92 -3.08 10.33
CA LEU A 52 -5.75 -3.27 9.45
C LEU A 52 -6.09 -3.00 7.98
N LYS A 53 -7.25 -3.50 7.51
CA LYS A 53 -7.72 -3.24 6.14
C LYS A 53 -7.99 -1.76 5.90
N ARG A 54 -8.65 -1.06 6.84
CA ARG A 54 -8.93 0.38 6.71
C ARG A 54 -7.65 1.20 6.68
N GLU A 55 -6.68 0.83 7.50
CA GLU A 55 -5.38 1.50 7.53
C GLU A 55 -4.64 1.32 6.20
N GLY A 56 -4.53 0.09 5.70
CA GLY A 56 -3.94 -0.17 4.40
C GLY A 56 -4.63 0.56 3.24
N MET A 57 -5.97 0.69 3.28
CA MET A 57 -6.70 1.51 2.29
C MET A 57 -6.35 2.99 2.39
N ARG A 58 -6.26 3.53 3.62
CA ARG A 58 -5.92 4.95 3.87
C ARG A 58 -4.50 5.26 3.40
N GLU A 59 -3.55 4.39 3.72
CA GLU A 59 -2.16 4.48 3.27
C GLU A 59 -2.07 4.41 1.75
N GLY A 60 -2.73 3.42 1.14
CA GLY A 60 -2.74 3.26 -0.32
C GLY A 60 -3.35 4.46 -1.05
N ILE A 61 -4.44 5.05 -0.55
CA ILE A 61 -5.03 6.27 -1.13
C ILE A 61 -4.05 7.43 -1.01
N SER A 62 -3.46 7.65 0.17
CA SER A 62 -2.51 8.74 0.39
C SER A 62 -1.27 8.61 -0.50
N GLU A 63 -0.71 7.40 -0.58
CA GLU A 63 0.45 7.10 -1.41
C GLU A 63 0.10 7.27 -2.90
N GLY A 64 -1.01 6.70 -3.36
CA GLY A 64 -1.45 6.82 -4.76
C GLY A 64 -1.71 8.27 -5.17
N MET A 65 -2.31 9.09 -4.30
CA MET A 65 -2.49 10.53 -4.56
C MET A 65 -1.16 11.27 -4.64
N LEU A 66 -0.18 10.93 -3.80
CA LEU A 66 1.14 11.51 -3.85
C LEU A 66 1.88 11.14 -5.14
N GLN A 67 1.88 9.85 -5.47
CA GLN A 67 2.53 9.33 -6.67
C GLN A 67 1.92 9.93 -7.94
N GLY A 68 0.58 9.96 -8.05
CA GLY A 68 -0.10 10.57 -9.20
C GLY A 68 0.21 12.07 -9.38
N LYS A 69 0.36 12.81 -8.28
CA LYS A 69 0.80 14.22 -8.32
C LYS A 69 2.25 14.39 -8.81
N ILE A 70 3.13 13.46 -8.49
CA ILE A 70 4.53 13.47 -8.95
C ILE A 70 4.58 13.13 -10.43
N ILE A 71 3.93 12.03 -10.83
CA ILE A 71 3.90 11.56 -12.21
C ILE A 71 3.30 12.62 -13.13
N GLY A 72 2.15 13.19 -12.79
CA GLY A 72 1.53 14.23 -13.62
C GLY A 72 2.43 15.46 -13.81
N ARG A 73 3.15 15.91 -12.76
CA ARG A 73 4.11 17.03 -12.91
C ARG A 73 5.31 16.68 -13.77
N TYR A 74 5.79 15.45 -13.67
CA TYR A 74 6.90 14.95 -14.48
C TYR A 74 6.49 14.81 -15.95
N GLU A 75 5.30 14.29 -16.23
CA GLU A 75 4.72 14.20 -17.57
C GLU A 75 4.46 15.60 -18.18
N ASP A 76 4.12 16.59 -17.36
CA ASP A 76 4.05 18.01 -17.76
C ASP A 76 5.43 18.64 -18.05
N GLY A 77 6.53 17.90 -17.88
CA GLY A 77 7.90 18.30 -18.22
C GLY A 77 8.69 18.97 -17.10
N MET A 78 8.21 18.98 -15.84
CA MET A 78 9.02 19.46 -14.71
C MET A 78 10.15 18.48 -14.38
N SER A 79 11.32 19.02 -14.01
CA SER A 79 12.44 18.18 -13.57
C SER A 79 12.20 17.59 -12.18
N PRO A 80 12.82 16.44 -11.83
CA PRO A 80 12.74 15.87 -10.49
C PRO A 80 13.13 16.85 -9.37
N GLU A 81 14.11 17.73 -9.61
CA GLU A 81 14.55 18.77 -8.68
C GLU A 81 13.47 19.83 -8.44
N GLU A 82 12.78 20.25 -9.50
CA GLU A 82 11.70 21.22 -9.42
C GLU A 82 10.50 20.66 -8.67
N ILE A 83 10.14 19.40 -8.95
CA ILE A 83 9.06 18.68 -8.27
C ILE A 83 9.39 18.52 -6.79
N ALA A 84 10.60 18.06 -6.46
CA ALA A 84 11.09 17.90 -5.10
C ALA A 84 10.97 19.22 -4.31
N ARG A 85 11.48 20.32 -4.88
CA ARG A 85 11.38 21.66 -4.28
C ARG A 85 9.94 22.11 -4.07
N LYS A 86 9.06 21.90 -5.06
CA LYS A 86 7.65 22.35 -5.00
C LYS A 86 6.82 21.52 -4.03
N MET A 87 7.14 20.25 -3.85
CA MET A 87 6.41 19.31 -3.01
C MET A 87 7.02 19.13 -1.62
N GLY A 88 8.20 19.70 -1.35
CA GLY A 88 8.90 19.54 -0.07
C GLY A 88 9.42 18.12 0.14
N LEU A 89 9.80 17.45 -0.94
CA LEU A 89 10.31 16.08 -0.95
C LEU A 89 11.79 16.06 -1.33
N THR A 90 12.45 14.94 -1.12
CA THR A 90 13.81 14.72 -1.65
C THR A 90 13.74 14.26 -3.11
N VAL A 91 14.77 14.58 -3.88
CA VAL A 91 14.89 14.08 -5.27
C VAL A 91 14.85 12.55 -5.29
N GLN A 92 15.49 11.89 -4.32
CA GLN A 92 15.45 10.44 -4.17
C GLN A 92 14.01 9.90 -4.06
N GLN A 93 13.13 10.55 -3.28
CA GLN A 93 11.73 10.13 -3.17
C GLN A 93 10.99 10.26 -4.50
N ILE A 94 11.28 11.32 -5.27
CA ILE A 94 10.71 11.52 -6.61
C ILE A 94 11.20 10.42 -7.56
N GLU A 95 12.50 10.17 -7.60
CA GLU A 95 13.11 9.15 -8.44
C GLU A 95 12.59 7.75 -8.11
N GLU A 96 12.39 7.41 -6.83
CA GLU A 96 11.79 6.14 -6.42
C GLU A 96 10.38 5.97 -6.99
N VAL A 97 9.55 7.02 -6.92
CA VAL A 97 8.20 7.00 -7.49
C VAL A 97 8.24 6.84 -9.00
N LEU A 98 9.09 7.59 -9.68
CA LEU A 98 9.24 7.52 -11.13
C LEU A 98 9.81 6.16 -11.57
N ALA A 99 10.75 5.57 -10.82
CA ALA A 99 11.33 4.26 -11.08
C ALA A 99 10.32 3.12 -10.93
N LYS A 100 9.52 3.14 -9.85
CA LYS A 100 8.45 2.16 -9.60
C LYS A 100 7.33 2.23 -10.64
N ASN A 101 7.09 3.42 -11.19
CA ASN A 101 6.03 3.70 -12.15
C ASN A 101 6.56 3.96 -13.56
N LYS A 102 7.77 3.49 -13.91
CA LYS A 102 8.25 3.55 -15.30
C LYS A 102 7.28 2.75 -16.17
N CYS A 103 6.41 3.48 -16.86
CA CYS A 103 5.61 2.97 -17.95
C CYS A 103 6.59 2.41 -19.01
N SER A 104 6.29 1.22 -19.52
CA SER A 104 7.00 0.53 -20.59
C SER A 104 6.92 1.31 -21.90
N ALA A 105 7.60 2.45 -22.00
CA ALA A 105 7.81 3.19 -23.24
C ALA A 105 8.88 2.51 -24.14
N GLN A 106 8.96 1.17 -24.11
CA GLN A 106 9.47 0.39 -25.23
C GLN A 106 8.28 0.03 -26.14
N CYS A 107 7.59 1.03 -26.65
CA CYS A 107 7.22 0.95 -28.06
C CYS A 107 8.39 1.57 -28.80
N GLU A 108 9.46 0.77 -28.96
CA GLU A 108 10.47 1.08 -29.97
C GLU A 108 9.70 1.32 -31.27
N ILE A 109 9.85 2.52 -31.80
CA ILE A 109 9.47 2.82 -33.18
C ILE A 109 10.33 1.88 -34.01
N ALA A 110 9.77 0.74 -34.41
CA ALA A 110 10.36 -0.13 -35.41
C ALA A 110 10.41 0.70 -36.70
N THR A 111 11.52 1.40 -36.86
CA THR A 111 11.98 1.98 -38.11
C THR A 111 12.37 0.82 -39.01
N GLY A 112 11.35 0.14 -39.54
CA GLY A 112 11.46 -0.86 -40.58
C GLY A 112 11.27 -0.18 -41.93
N SER A 113 12.38 0.28 -42.50
CA SER A 113 12.53 0.49 -43.93
C SER A 113 12.00 -0.72 -44.70
N HIS A 114 10.96 -0.53 -45.53
CA HIS A 114 10.74 -1.39 -46.69
C HIS A 114 10.81 -0.54 -47.95
N GLN A 115 11.90 -0.80 -48.67
CA GLN A 115 12.16 -0.44 -50.04
C GLN A 115 10.98 -0.82 -50.95
N GLU A 116 10.90 -0.03 -52.02
CA GLU A 116 10.29 -0.33 -53.31
C GLU A 116 10.44 -1.80 -53.72
N ASP A 117 9.33 -2.40 -54.18
CA ASP A 117 9.23 -3.16 -55.44
C ASP A 117 7.74 -3.30 -55.83
#